data_AF-A0A940LWS9-F1
#
_entry.id   AF-A0A940LWS9-F1
#
_cell.length_a   1.000
_cell.length_b   1.000
_cell.length_c   1.000
_cell.angle_alpha   90.00
_cell.angle_beta   90.00
_cell.angle_gamma   90.00
#
_symmetry.space_group_name_H-M   'P 1'
#
loop_
_entity.id
_entity.type
_entity.pdbx_description
1 polymer ?
#
loop_
_entity_poly.entity_id
_entity_poly.type
_entity_poly.pdbx_seq_one_letter_code
_entity_poly.pdbx_strand_id
1 'polypeptide(L)'
;MMHEAAAPEAAAAPTADDVVNLMLSVMSDGLDHPELWEVIPGLARDPALVPALQQRLAYEPNYLTKTCLRLLLGMCASADGETAEVLEILSPLAAQFSQSLLVQGALFHLEAKLDPGNPKYQLQGKVCLTPFSQLDVLDGSTHQCCASWLPASLGNPHVADWETMWNGETAQAIRASMLDGSYRYCNKRTCPYIQGNKLQPIAELEADSKWGEIIKARETRMPRGPETINLSYDRTCNLSCPSCRTERYAADDATRDRYEALQEHMILPLLKNAKTVYITGSGDPFASKNFRRLMEQLTLEDYPELKFIVMTNGMLFTPRQWAAFPSLHNRVQSLRISVDAATGPTHELLRRGARWETMLENMTFAGTLKAEGLIEDYMLTFTVQKENYREMGDVVDLAREMGCSSVYFGRVTNWGTFSEAEYQDKAVFVPGHPEYDAFVEATLDPRLRDPLVWPSDLDEFIRAER
;
A
#
# COMPACT_ATOMS: atom_id res chain seq x y z
N MET A 1 5.20 -50.50 -50.85
CA MET A 1 5.64 -49.20 -50.33
C MET A 1 4.97 -48.99 -48.99
N MET A 2 5.60 -49.45 -47.91
CA MET A 2 5.21 -49.11 -46.55
C MET A 2 6.03 -47.88 -46.18
N HIS A 3 5.38 -46.73 -46.03
CA HIS A 3 5.99 -45.56 -45.42
C HIS A 3 6.09 -45.82 -43.92
N GLU A 4 7.29 -46.10 -43.42
CA GLU A 4 7.61 -45.95 -42.00
C GLU A 4 7.46 -44.46 -41.65
N ALA A 5 6.48 -44.15 -40.80
CA ALA A 5 6.37 -42.85 -40.17
C ALA A 5 7.51 -42.75 -39.15
N ALA A 6 8.43 -41.80 -39.37
CA ALA A 6 9.47 -41.47 -38.43
C ALA A 6 8.85 -41.06 -37.09
N ALA A 7 9.33 -41.68 -35.99
CA ALA A 7 8.97 -41.27 -34.65
C ALA A 7 9.42 -39.82 -34.41
N PRO A 8 8.64 -39.00 -33.67
CA PRO A 8 9.02 -37.63 -33.37
C PRO A 8 10.34 -37.63 -32.58
N GLU A 9 11.31 -36.82 -33.04
CA GLU A 9 12.55 -36.54 -32.31
C GLU A 9 12.21 -36.04 -30.90
N ALA A 10 12.76 -36.69 -29.88
CA ALA A 10 12.66 -36.21 -28.51
C ALA A 10 13.33 -34.82 -28.44
N ALA A 11 12.59 -33.80 -28.00
CA ALA A 11 13.15 -32.47 -27.81
C ALA A 11 14.40 -32.55 -26.91
N ALA A 12 15.50 -31.93 -27.36
CA ALA A 12 16.72 -31.85 -26.57
C ALA A 12 16.42 -31.22 -25.19
N ALA A 13 17.06 -31.73 -24.14
CA ALA A 13 16.93 -31.13 -22.82
C ALA A 13 17.35 -29.65 -22.86
N PRO A 14 16.63 -28.75 -22.19
CA PRO A 14 16.95 -27.33 -22.20
C PRO A 14 18.35 -27.09 -21.63
N THR A 15 19.10 -26.18 -22.24
CA THR A 15 20.42 -25.75 -21.74
C THR A 15 20.26 -24.80 -20.55
N ALA A 16 21.33 -24.58 -19.78
CA ALA A 16 21.33 -23.59 -18.70
C ALA A 16 20.95 -22.18 -19.20
N ASP A 17 21.41 -21.79 -20.40
CA ASP A 17 21.03 -20.52 -21.02
C ASP A 17 19.54 -20.46 -21.38
N ASP A 18 18.94 -21.56 -21.85
CA ASP A 18 17.50 -21.63 -22.11
C ASP A 18 16.70 -21.43 -20.81
N VAL A 19 17.16 -22.03 -19.71
CA VAL A 19 16.55 -21.87 -18.38
C VAL A 19 16.68 -20.42 -17.90
N VAL A 20 17.86 -19.79 -18.04
CA VAL A 20 18.07 -18.38 -17.68
C VAL A 20 17.14 -17.47 -18.49
N ASN A 21 17.04 -17.68 -19.81
CA ASN A 21 16.16 -16.89 -20.68
C ASN A 21 14.69 -17.04 -20.28
N LEU A 22 14.25 -18.26 -19.94
CA LEU A 22 12.90 -18.50 -19.47
C LEU A 22 12.61 -17.77 -18.14
N MET A 23 13.51 -17.87 -17.16
CA MET A 23 13.35 -17.16 -15.88
C MET A 23 13.29 -15.65 -16.06
N LEU A 24 14.16 -15.08 -16.89
CA LEU A 24 14.13 -13.64 -17.21
C LEU A 24 12.86 -13.23 -17.96
N SER A 25 12.34 -14.10 -18.84
CA SER A 25 11.07 -13.87 -19.53
C SER A 25 9.90 -13.85 -18.55
N VAL A 26 9.88 -14.76 -17.56
CA VAL A 26 8.84 -14.77 -16.52
C VAL A 26 8.89 -13.47 -15.72
N MET A 27 10.07 -13.09 -15.23
CA MET A 27 10.27 -11.90 -14.39
C MET A 27 10.08 -10.56 -15.14
N SER A 28 9.84 -10.59 -16.46
CA SER A 28 9.78 -9.38 -17.30
C SER A 28 8.51 -8.54 -17.09
N ASP A 29 7.45 -9.12 -16.51
CA ASP A 29 6.22 -8.40 -16.16
C ASP A 29 6.37 -7.54 -14.89
N GLY A 30 7.46 -7.73 -14.14
CA GLY A 30 7.78 -7.01 -12.90
C GLY A 30 6.93 -7.40 -11.69
N LEU A 31 6.09 -8.43 -11.81
CA LEU A 31 5.29 -8.98 -10.73
C LEU A 31 6.11 -9.89 -9.82
N ASP A 32 5.54 -10.24 -8.67
CA ASP A 32 6.12 -11.29 -7.84
C ASP A 32 5.76 -12.70 -8.38
N HIS A 33 6.72 -13.61 -8.36
CA HIS A 33 6.56 -14.99 -8.83
C HIS A 33 6.93 -15.98 -7.73
N PRO A 34 6.07 -16.20 -6.72
CA PRO A 34 6.32 -17.18 -5.68
C PRO A 34 6.58 -18.58 -6.25
N GLU A 35 5.91 -18.94 -7.34
CA GLU A 35 6.15 -20.19 -8.06
C GLU A 35 7.59 -20.33 -8.57
N LEU A 36 8.22 -19.22 -8.95
CA LEU A 36 9.59 -19.19 -9.45
C LEU A 36 10.59 -19.33 -8.29
N TRP A 37 10.35 -18.64 -7.18
CA TRP A 37 11.22 -18.70 -5.99
C TRP A 37 11.32 -20.11 -5.40
N GLU A 38 10.21 -20.85 -5.40
CA GLU A 38 10.18 -22.23 -4.91
C GLU A 38 10.97 -23.21 -5.81
N VAL A 39 11.00 -23.00 -7.14
CA VAL A 39 11.65 -23.94 -8.07
C VAL A 39 13.14 -23.69 -8.26
N ILE A 40 13.61 -22.45 -8.12
CA ILE A 40 15.03 -22.09 -8.36
C ILE A 40 16.02 -22.94 -7.55
N PRO A 41 15.82 -23.20 -6.24
CA PRO A 41 16.72 -24.07 -5.48
C PRO A 41 16.88 -25.48 -6.07
N GLY A 42 15.83 -26.00 -6.72
CA GLY A 42 15.89 -27.27 -7.44
C GLY A 42 16.67 -27.17 -8.74
N LEU A 43 16.49 -26.07 -9.49
CA LEU A 43 17.21 -25.78 -10.73
C LEU A 43 18.71 -25.54 -10.50
N ALA A 44 19.08 -24.94 -9.37
CA ALA A 44 20.46 -24.68 -8.96
C ALA A 44 21.32 -25.94 -8.79
N ARG A 45 20.71 -27.14 -8.77
CA ARG A 45 21.42 -28.42 -8.78
C ARG A 45 22.14 -28.71 -10.09
N ASP A 46 21.75 -28.06 -11.18
CA ASP A 46 22.52 -28.08 -12.42
C ASP A 46 23.78 -27.22 -12.25
N PRO A 47 25.00 -27.81 -12.28
CA PRO A 47 26.24 -27.07 -12.09
C PRO A 47 26.50 -26.02 -13.18
N ALA A 48 25.79 -26.07 -14.31
CA ALA A 48 25.91 -25.07 -15.37
C ALA A 48 25.08 -23.79 -15.12
N LEU A 49 24.07 -23.83 -14.25
CA LEU A 49 23.13 -22.72 -14.08
C LEU A 49 23.76 -21.48 -13.44
N VAL A 50 24.44 -21.64 -12.30
CA VAL A 50 25.08 -20.51 -11.61
C VAL A 50 26.17 -19.85 -12.47
N PRO A 51 27.08 -20.61 -13.13
CA PRO A 51 28.01 -20.03 -14.10
C PRO A 51 27.33 -19.25 -15.23
N ALA A 52 26.22 -19.77 -15.80
CA ALA A 52 25.48 -19.07 -16.85
C ALA A 52 24.88 -17.74 -16.35
N LEU A 53 24.29 -17.73 -15.15
CA LEU A 53 23.78 -16.52 -14.51
C LEU A 53 24.89 -15.49 -14.25
N GLN A 54 26.04 -15.93 -13.72
CA GLN A 54 27.20 -15.06 -13.46
C GLN A 54 27.76 -14.47 -14.75
N GLN A 55 27.91 -15.30 -15.79
CA GLN A 55 28.36 -14.86 -17.10
C GLN A 55 27.39 -13.82 -17.67
N ARG A 56 26.09 -14.08 -17.62
CA ARG A 56 25.08 -13.13 -18.09
C ARG A 56 25.13 -11.82 -17.32
N LEU A 57 25.25 -11.86 -16.00
CA LEU A 57 25.33 -10.68 -15.14
C LEU A 57 26.56 -9.80 -15.45
N ALA A 58 27.71 -10.41 -15.78
CA ALA A 58 28.95 -9.70 -16.07
C ALA A 58 28.84 -8.79 -17.31
N TYR A 59 28.03 -9.17 -18.30
CA TYR A 59 27.90 -8.46 -19.58
C TYR A 59 26.57 -7.75 -19.78
N GLU A 60 25.56 -7.96 -18.92
CA GLU A 60 24.24 -7.34 -19.04
C GLU A 60 24.33 -5.82 -18.83
N PRO A 61 23.99 -4.95 -19.79
CA PRO A 61 24.00 -3.51 -19.57
C PRO A 61 22.73 -3.00 -18.88
N ASN A 62 21.60 -3.70 -19.00
CA ASN A 62 20.33 -3.23 -18.49
C ASN A 62 20.25 -3.37 -16.96
N TYR A 63 19.96 -2.26 -16.29
CA TYR A 63 19.95 -2.19 -14.84
C TYR A 63 18.85 -3.04 -14.17
N LEU A 64 17.67 -3.14 -14.79
CA LEU A 64 16.58 -4.00 -14.31
C LEU A 64 16.94 -5.46 -14.51
N THR A 65 17.46 -5.84 -15.68
CA THR A 65 17.90 -7.22 -15.93
C THR A 65 19.04 -7.63 -15.00
N LYS A 66 20.00 -6.74 -14.71
CA LYS A 66 21.02 -6.98 -13.67
C LYS A 66 20.40 -7.28 -12.31
N THR A 67 19.35 -6.57 -11.95
CA THR A 67 18.64 -6.76 -10.68
C THR A 67 17.96 -8.13 -10.66
N CYS A 68 17.26 -8.50 -11.74
CA CYS A 68 16.70 -9.84 -11.90
C CYS A 68 17.77 -10.94 -11.75
N LEU A 69 18.90 -10.79 -12.43
CA LEU A 69 20.02 -11.74 -12.35
C LEU A 69 20.60 -11.85 -10.93
N ARG A 70 20.69 -10.74 -10.19
CA ARG A 70 21.11 -10.74 -8.78
C ARG A 70 20.12 -11.49 -7.89
N LEU A 71 18.82 -11.30 -8.09
CA LEU A 71 17.79 -12.06 -7.37
C LEU A 71 17.91 -13.56 -7.67
N LEU A 72 18.06 -13.93 -8.95
CA LEU A 72 18.23 -15.34 -9.36
C LEU A 72 19.47 -15.99 -8.73
N LEU A 73 20.61 -15.29 -8.73
CA LEU A 73 21.83 -15.76 -8.08
C LEU A 73 21.67 -15.92 -6.58
N GLY A 74 21.05 -14.94 -5.90
CA GLY A 74 20.77 -15.03 -4.47
C GLY A 74 19.85 -16.20 -4.14
N MET A 75 18.80 -16.41 -4.93
CA MET A 75 17.89 -17.55 -4.78
C MET A 75 18.61 -18.89 -4.97
N CYS A 76 19.53 -18.99 -5.94
CA CYS A 76 20.38 -20.17 -6.10
C CYS A 76 21.24 -20.42 -4.86
N ALA A 77 21.93 -19.39 -4.35
CA ALA A 77 22.78 -19.49 -3.16
C ALA A 77 21.98 -19.85 -1.89
N SER A 78 20.71 -19.42 -1.79
CA SER A 78 19.85 -19.78 -0.66
C SER A 78 19.61 -21.30 -0.52
N ALA A 79 19.81 -22.07 -1.61
CA ALA A 79 19.65 -23.52 -1.61
C ALA A 79 20.70 -24.24 -0.74
N ASP A 80 21.86 -23.63 -0.54
CA ASP A 80 23.00 -24.22 0.18
C ASP A 80 23.00 -23.87 1.69
N GLY A 81 21.93 -23.26 2.20
CA GLY A 81 21.78 -22.88 3.61
C GLY A 81 22.26 -21.47 3.94
N GLU A 82 22.80 -20.72 2.97
CA GLU A 82 23.32 -19.35 3.13
C GLU A 82 22.21 -18.27 3.08
N THR A 83 20.97 -18.60 3.45
CA THR A 83 19.81 -17.68 3.27
C THR A 83 20.01 -16.34 4.00
N ALA A 84 20.63 -16.34 5.18
CA ALA A 84 20.86 -15.11 5.95
C ALA A 84 21.87 -14.18 5.26
N GLU A 85 22.97 -14.73 4.73
CA GLU A 85 24.00 -13.97 4.02
C GLU A 85 23.48 -13.42 2.70
N VAL A 86 22.69 -14.24 1.97
CA VAL A 86 21.98 -13.79 0.76
C VAL A 86 21.05 -12.62 1.07
N LEU A 87 20.28 -12.71 2.16
CA LEU A 87 19.35 -11.65 2.55
C LEU A 87 20.12 -10.36 2.88
N GLU A 88 21.26 -10.43 3.56
CA GLU A 88 22.12 -9.27 3.84
C GLU A 88 22.61 -8.61 2.53
N ILE A 89 23.07 -9.41 1.57
CA ILE A 89 23.56 -8.93 0.26
C ILE A 89 22.44 -8.27 -0.56
N LEU A 90 21.23 -8.82 -0.52
CA LEU A 90 20.10 -8.33 -1.31
C LEU A 90 19.30 -7.22 -0.59
N SER A 91 19.44 -7.07 0.73
CA SER A 91 18.70 -6.08 1.53
C SER A 91 18.81 -4.64 1.01
N PRO A 92 19.97 -4.15 0.51
CA PRO A 92 20.06 -2.82 -0.08
C PRO A 92 19.11 -2.60 -1.28
N LEU A 93 18.75 -3.67 -2.01
CA LEU A 93 17.78 -3.58 -3.11
C LEU A 93 16.37 -3.24 -2.60
N ALA A 94 16.06 -3.49 -1.32
CA ALA A 94 14.75 -3.21 -0.75
C ALA A 94 14.41 -1.72 -0.75
N ALA A 95 15.37 -0.84 -0.44
CA ALA A 95 15.16 0.60 -0.49
C ALA A 95 15.08 1.08 -1.94
N GLN A 96 16.06 0.65 -2.73
CA GLN A 96 16.24 1.04 -4.12
C GLN A 96 15.06 0.66 -5.01
N PHE A 97 14.45 -0.48 -4.72
CA PHE A 97 13.30 -1.00 -5.42
C PHE A 97 12.13 -1.19 -4.45
N SER A 98 11.89 -0.18 -3.60
CA SER A 98 10.83 -0.19 -2.58
C SER A 98 9.42 -0.46 -3.13
N GLN A 99 9.17 -0.13 -4.40
CA GLN A 99 7.91 -0.35 -5.10
C GLN A 99 7.93 -1.52 -6.09
N SER A 100 9.04 -2.26 -6.21
CA SER A 100 9.11 -3.42 -7.10
C SER A 100 8.49 -4.65 -6.44
N LEU A 101 7.39 -5.14 -6.99
CA LEU A 101 6.74 -6.36 -6.49
C LEU A 101 7.68 -7.56 -6.56
N LEU A 102 8.42 -7.69 -7.66
CA LEU A 102 9.43 -8.73 -7.86
C LEU A 102 10.51 -8.73 -6.77
N VAL A 103 11.14 -7.58 -6.50
CA VAL A 103 12.20 -7.48 -5.47
C VAL A 103 11.63 -7.72 -4.08
N GLN A 104 10.51 -7.08 -3.74
CA GLN A 104 9.92 -7.23 -2.40
C GLN A 104 9.40 -8.64 -2.16
N GLY A 105 8.86 -9.31 -3.19
CA GLY A 105 8.40 -10.69 -3.13
C GLY A 105 9.54 -11.71 -2.99
N ALA A 106 10.64 -11.51 -3.73
CA ALA A 106 11.85 -12.32 -3.56
C ALA A 106 12.41 -12.22 -2.14
N LEU A 107 12.52 -10.99 -1.59
CA LEU A 107 12.97 -10.78 -0.22
C LEU A 107 12.00 -11.40 0.81
N PHE A 108 10.68 -11.25 0.59
CA PHE A 108 9.67 -11.87 1.45
C PHE A 108 9.80 -13.41 1.48
N HIS A 109 10.10 -14.05 0.34
CA HIS A 109 10.34 -15.50 0.29
C HIS A 109 11.61 -15.90 1.06
N LEU A 110 12.71 -15.13 0.94
CA LEU A 110 13.94 -15.40 1.70
C LEU A 110 13.73 -15.23 3.21
N GLU A 111 13.00 -14.19 3.63
CA GLU A 111 12.64 -14.00 5.02
C GLU A 111 11.76 -15.14 5.55
N ALA A 112 10.79 -15.62 4.75
CA ALA A 112 9.95 -16.78 5.09
C ALA A 112 10.77 -18.06 5.32
N LYS A 113 11.88 -18.25 4.59
CA LYS A 113 12.81 -19.37 4.79
C LYS A 113 13.56 -19.28 6.12
N LEU A 114 13.88 -18.08 6.59
CA LEU A 114 14.55 -17.88 7.87
C LEU A 114 13.61 -18.05 9.07
N ASP A 115 12.32 -17.76 8.88
CA ASP A 115 11.31 -17.83 9.93
C ASP A 115 10.03 -18.55 9.44
N PRO A 116 10.11 -19.86 9.12
CA PRO A 116 8.99 -20.61 8.52
C PRO A 116 7.80 -20.79 9.47
N GLY A 117 8.01 -20.62 10.78
CA GLY A 117 6.96 -20.71 11.79
C GLY A 117 6.07 -19.47 11.85
N ASN A 118 6.49 -18.34 11.27
CA ASN A 118 5.78 -17.09 11.40
C ASN A 118 4.55 -17.02 10.47
N PRO A 119 3.35 -16.80 11.04
CA PRO A 119 2.10 -16.90 10.29
C PRO A 119 1.93 -15.81 9.21
N LYS A 120 2.72 -14.73 9.26
CA LYS A 120 2.69 -13.68 8.22
C LYS A 120 3.16 -14.19 6.85
N TYR A 121 4.02 -15.19 6.83
CA TYR A 121 4.51 -15.82 5.59
C TYR A 121 3.57 -16.91 5.05
N GLN A 122 2.59 -17.34 5.85
CA GLN A 122 1.63 -18.39 5.48
C GLN A 122 0.41 -17.76 4.79
N LEU A 123 0.56 -17.47 3.49
CA LEU A 123 -0.48 -16.83 2.69
C LEU A 123 -1.50 -17.83 2.11
N GLN A 124 -1.08 -19.09 1.91
CA GLN A 124 -1.95 -20.13 1.37
C GLN A 124 -3.15 -20.38 2.28
N GLY A 125 -4.33 -20.50 1.69
CA GLY A 125 -5.57 -20.72 2.45
C GLY A 125 -6.14 -19.46 3.10
N LYS A 126 -5.57 -18.28 2.85
CA LYS A 126 -6.10 -16.98 3.27
C LYS A 126 -6.44 -16.12 2.04
N VAL A 127 -7.40 -15.20 2.18
CA VAL A 127 -7.84 -14.26 1.13
C VAL A 127 -7.89 -12.83 1.68
N CYS A 128 -7.48 -11.88 0.84
CA CYS A 128 -7.76 -10.46 1.04
C CYS A 128 -9.02 -10.06 0.26
N LEU A 129 -10.01 -9.48 0.95
CA LEU A 129 -11.23 -9.01 0.32
C LEU A 129 -11.14 -7.58 -0.25
N THR A 130 -10.07 -6.83 0.03
CA THR A 130 -9.92 -5.44 -0.44
C THR A 130 -10.12 -5.31 -1.96
N PRO A 131 -9.50 -6.15 -2.82
CA PRO A 131 -9.73 -6.05 -4.27
C PRO A 131 -11.15 -6.39 -4.76
N PHE A 132 -11.97 -6.98 -3.89
CA PHE A 132 -13.35 -7.33 -4.18
C PHE A 132 -14.35 -6.25 -3.74
N SER A 133 -13.92 -5.29 -2.91
CA SER A 133 -14.80 -4.28 -2.34
C SER A 133 -14.30 -2.85 -2.43
N GLN A 134 -13.04 -2.61 -2.78
CA GLN A 134 -12.43 -1.29 -2.75
C GLN A 134 -11.92 -0.81 -4.12
N LEU A 135 -12.08 0.48 -4.40
CA LEU A 135 -11.49 1.17 -5.54
C LEU A 135 -10.83 2.49 -5.11
N ASP A 136 -9.55 2.65 -5.41
CA ASP A 136 -8.78 3.87 -5.23
C ASP A 136 -8.74 4.63 -6.57
N VAL A 137 -9.15 5.90 -6.58
CA VAL A 137 -9.25 6.75 -7.77
C VAL A 137 -8.21 7.87 -7.67
N LEU A 138 -7.15 7.77 -8.47
CA LEU A 138 -6.12 8.80 -8.65
C LEU A 138 -6.39 9.59 -9.92
N ASP A 139 -5.59 10.64 -10.20
CA ASP A 139 -5.83 11.49 -11.36
C ASP A 139 -5.70 10.71 -12.69
N GLY A 140 -4.65 9.89 -12.84
CA GLY A 140 -4.38 9.18 -14.09
C GLY A 140 -4.62 7.66 -14.04
N SER A 141 -4.99 7.12 -12.88
CA SER A 141 -5.07 5.68 -12.65
C SER A 141 -6.11 5.31 -11.59
N THR A 142 -6.54 4.06 -11.63
CA THR A 142 -7.41 3.46 -10.61
C THR A 142 -6.80 2.15 -10.12
N HIS A 143 -7.02 1.81 -8.85
CA HIS A 143 -6.39 0.66 -8.21
C HIS A 143 -7.39 -0.06 -7.28
N GLN A 144 -7.19 -1.37 -7.07
CA GLN A 144 -8.04 -2.19 -6.19
C GLN A 144 -7.57 -2.23 -4.72
N CYS A 145 -6.54 -1.45 -4.40
CA CYS A 145 -5.97 -1.22 -3.07
C CYS A 145 -5.08 0.03 -3.17
N CYS A 146 -4.43 0.43 -2.07
CA CYS A 146 -3.45 1.51 -2.09
C CYS A 146 -2.37 1.26 -3.16
N ALA A 147 -2.12 2.26 -4.01
CA ALA A 147 -1.16 2.15 -5.11
C ALA A 147 0.28 1.84 -4.68
N SER A 148 0.65 2.08 -3.41
CA SER A 148 1.97 1.66 -2.86
C SER A 148 2.05 0.16 -2.59
N TRP A 149 0.93 -0.47 -2.25
CA TRP A 149 0.88 -1.89 -1.92
C TRP A 149 0.40 -2.73 -3.10
N LEU A 150 -0.34 -2.13 -4.03
CA LEU A 150 -0.86 -2.75 -5.24
C LEU A 150 -0.77 -1.75 -6.40
N PRO A 151 0.41 -1.64 -7.05
CA PRO A 151 0.67 -0.60 -8.05
C PRO A 151 0.00 -0.85 -9.41
N ALA A 152 -0.53 -2.05 -9.67
CA ALA A 152 -1.22 -2.36 -10.90
C ALA A 152 -2.45 -1.46 -11.10
N SER A 153 -2.49 -0.74 -12.22
CA SER A 153 -3.60 0.15 -12.59
C SER A 153 -4.67 -0.60 -13.36
N LEU A 154 -5.94 -0.31 -13.08
CA LEU A 154 -7.09 -0.84 -13.81
C LEU A 154 -7.44 0.00 -15.05
N GLY A 155 -6.88 1.20 -15.17
CA GLY A 155 -7.17 2.14 -16.24
C GLY A 155 -7.20 3.59 -15.78
N ASN A 156 -7.28 4.51 -16.76
CA ASN A 156 -7.37 5.95 -16.51
C ASN A 156 -8.85 6.36 -16.32
N PRO A 157 -9.20 6.98 -15.19
CA PRO A 157 -10.58 7.32 -14.88
C PRO A 157 -11.18 8.46 -15.71
N HIS A 158 -10.37 9.20 -16.47
CA HIS A 158 -10.87 10.20 -17.43
C HIS A 158 -11.22 9.61 -18.80
N VAL A 159 -10.97 8.31 -19.03
CA VAL A 159 -11.09 7.68 -20.36
C VAL A 159 -12.12 6.57 -20.38
N ALA A 160 -12.16 5.73 -19.35
CA ALA A 160 -13.04 4.57 -19.27
C ALA A 160 -14.08 4.70 -18.15
N ASP A 161 -15.23 4.06 -18.32
CA ASP A 161 -16.23 3.95 -17.26
C ASP A 161 -15.72 3.06 -16.11
N TRP A 162 -16.28 3.29 -14.92
CA TRP A 162 -15.82 2.61 -13.72
C TRP A 162 -16.13 1.11 -13.77
N GLU A 163 -17.22 0.71 -14.44
CA GLU A 163 -17.64 -0.68 -14.59
C GLU A 163 -16.64 -1.51 -15.40
N THR A 164 -16.15 -0.96 -16.52
CA THR A 164 -15.13 -1.62 -17.36
C THR A 164 -13.84 -1.77 -16.59
N MET A 165 -13.39 -0.75 -15.85
CA MET A 165 -12.19 -0.86 -15.01
C MET A 165 -12.38 -1.85 -13.86
N TRP A 166 -13.54 -1.82 -13.19
CA TRP A 166 -13.85 -2.66 -12.03
C TRP A 166 -13.85 -4.16 -12.33
N ASN A 167 -14.16 -4.54 -13.57
CA ASN A 167 -14.19 -5.93 -14.03
C ASN A 167 -13.31 -6.19 -15.26
N GLY A 168 -12.33 -5.31 -15.52
CA GLY A 168 -11.35 -5.51 -16.58
C GLY A 168 -10.41 -6.68 -16.31
N GLU A 169 -9.57 -7.03 -17.29
CA GLU A 169 -8.64 -8.15 -17.20
C GLU A 169 -7.68 -8.02 -16.00
N THR A 170 -7.08 -6.84 -15.80
CA THR A 170 -6.20 -6.57 -14.66
C THR A 170 -6.92 -6.74 -13.32
N ALA A 171 -8.15 -6.21 -13.19
CA ALA A 171 -8.97 -6.32 -11.98
C ALA A 171 -9.28 -7.78 -11.63
N GLN A 172 -9.56 -8.60 -12.64
CA GLN A 172 -9.83 -10.02 -12.45
C GLN A 172 -8.54 -10.80 -12.12
N ALA A 173 -7.41 -10.47 -12.75
CA ALA A 173 -6.11 -11.08 -12.47
C ALA A 173 -5.63 -10.80 -11.03
N ILE A 174 -5.83 -9.57 -10.54
CA ILE A 174 -5.57 -9.21 -9.15
C ILE A 174 -6.40 -10.08 -8.20
N ARG A 175 -7.72 -10.16 -8.40
CA ARG A 175 -8.61 -10.99 -7.57
C ARG A 175 -8.24 -12.48 -7.64
N ALA A 176 -7.89 -12.98 -8.82
CA ALA A 176 -7.40 -14.35 -8.99
C ALA A 176 -6.17 -14.63 -8.10
N SER A 177 -5.24 -13.66 -8.02
CA SER A 177 -4.04 -13.79 -7.18
C SER A 177 -4.32 -13.77 -5.67
N MET A 178 -5.46 -13.22 -5.23
CA MET A 178 -5.89 -13.32 -3.83
C MET A 178 -6.42 -14.72 -3.52
N LEU A 179 -7.08 -15.34 -4.52
CA LEU A 179 -7.75 -16.64 -4.39
C LEU A 179 -6.78 -17.80 -4.55
N ASP A 180 -5.73 -17.67 -5.36
CA ASP A 180 -4.70 -18.72 -5.55
C ASP A 180 -3.60 -18.70 -4.49
N GLY A 181 -3.54 -17.65 -3.66
CA GLY A 181 -2.55 -17.50 -2.59
C GLY A 181 -1.21 -16.92 -3.06
N SER A 182 -1.08 -16.52 -4.32
CA SER A 182 0.17 -15.98 -4.87
C SER A 182 0.40 -14.53 -4.44
N TYR A 183 -0.67 -13.74 -4.30
CA TYR A 183 -0.61 -12.30 -4.03
C TYR A 183 0.41 -11.56 -4.91
N ARG A 184 0.56 -11.98 -6.18
CA ARG A 184 1.64 -11.53 -7.08
C ARG A 184 1.61 -10.03 -7.39
N TYR A 185 0.43 -9.42 -7.24
CA TYR A 185 0.21 -8.00 -7.41
C TYR A 185 0.44 -7.18 -6.13
N CYS A 186 0.74 -7.82 -5.00
CA CYS A 186 0.90 -7.17 -3.71
C CYS A 186 2.37 -7.01 -3.32
N ASN A 187 2.72 -5.84 -2.80
CA ASN A 187 3.96 -5.60 -2.10
C ASN A 187 3.87 -6.26 -0.71
N LYS A 188 4.31 -7.52 -0.63
CA LYS A 188 4.13 -8.36 0.56
C LYS A 188 4.83 -7.80 1.80
N ARG A 189 5.94 -7.09 1.63
CA ARG A 189 6.75 -6.51 2.73
C ARG A 189 6.18 -5.22 3.32
N THR A 190 5.28 -4.54 2.61
CA THR A 190 4.69 -3.27 3.07
C THR A 190 3.17 -3.33 3.21
N CYS A 191 2.51 -4.37 2.72
CA CYS A 191 1.06 -4.56 2.89
C CYS A 191 0.70 -4.77 4.39
N PRO A 192 -0.12 -3.91 5.01
CA PRO A 192 -0.47 -4.04 6.44
C PRO A 192 -1.24 -5.32 6.78
N TYR A 193 -2.01 -5.85 5.84
CA TYR A 193 -2.76 -7.11 6.05
C TYR A 193 -1.83 -8.32 6.08
N ILE A 194 -0.79 -8.33 5.24
CA ILE A 194 0.19 -9.41 5.23
C ILE A 194 1.10 -9.28 6.45
N GLN A 195 1.69 -8.10 6.66
CA GLN A 195 2.63 -7.87 7.76
C GLN A 195 2.00 -8.08 9.14
N GLY A 196 0.73 -7.71 9.32
CA GLY A 196 0.00 -7.92 10.56
C GLY A 196 -0.74 -9.27 10.65
N ASN A 197 -0.54 -10.20 9.70
CA ASN A 197 -1.27 -11.48 9.65
C ASN A 197 -2.81 -11.33 9.76
N LYS A 198 -3.38 -10.36 9.03
CA LYS A 198 -4.81 -9.99 9.07
C LYS A 198 -5.59 -10.48 7.85
N LEU A 199 -5.00 -11.32 7.02
CA LEU A 199 -5.70 -11.98 5.91
C LEU A 199 -6.70 -13.01 6.46
N GLN A 200 -7.86 -13.11 5.83
CA GLN A 200 -8.95 -13.94 6.34
C GLN A 200 -8.83 -15.40 5.86
N PRO A 201 -9.00 -16.40 6.73
CA PRO A 201 -9.02 -17.80 6.30
C PRO A 201 -10.16 -18.08 5.31
N ILE A 202 -9.86 -18.82 4.23
CA ILE A 202 -10.85 -19.19 3.21
C ILE A 202 -12.02 -19.95 3.84
N ALA A 203 -11.74 -20.91 4.72
CA ALA A 203 -12.76 -21.73 5.36
C ALA A 203 -13.80 -20.91 6.16
N GLU A 204 -13.38 -19.77 6.73
CA GLU A 204 -14.29 -18.85 7.43
C GLU A 204 -15.14 -18.05 6.42
N LEU A 205 -14.52 -17.58 5.34
CA LEU A 205 -15.20 -16.82 4.30
C LEU A 205 -16.22 -17.66 3.51
N GLU A 206 -15.99 -18.95 3.32
CA GLU A 206 -16.94 -19.85 2.63
C GLU A 206 -18.28 -19.99 3.36
N ALA A 207 -18.29 -19.73 4.67
CA ALA A 207 -19.50 -19.70 5.50
C ALA A 207 -20.17 -18.31 5.53
N ASP A 208 -19.52 -17.27 5.02
CA ASP A 208 -20.04 -15.90 5.02
C ASP A 208 -21.19 -15.74 4.02
N SER A 209 -22.29 -15.10 4.44
CA SER A 209 -23.48 -14.93 3.60
C SER A 209 -23.28 -14.04 2.37
N LYS A 210 -22.29 -13.13 2.41
CA LYS A 210 -21.99 -12.18 1.35
C LYS A 210 -20.88 -12.71 0.44
N TRP A 211 -19.86 -13.34 1.03
CA TRP A 211 -18.64 -13.74 0.33
C TRP A 211 -18.57 -15.22 -0.02
N GLY A 212 -19.33 -16.09 0.67
CA GLY A 212 -19.15 -17.54 0.59
C GLY A 212 -19.25 -18.11 -0.82
N GLU A 213 -20.26 -17.71 -1.59
CA GLU A 213 -20.41 -18.18 -2.97
C GLU A 213 -19.32 -17.64 -3.90
N ILE A 214 -18.90 -16.37 -3.72
CA ILE A 214 -17.81 -15.76 -4.49
C ILE A 214 -16.50 -16.52 -4.25
N ILE A 215 -16.20 -16.86 -3.00
CA ILE A 215 -14.97 -17.57 -2.63
C ILE A 215 -14.99 -19.01 -3.13
N LYS A 216 -16.10 -19.77 -2.91
CA LYS A 216 -16.24 -21.16 -3.38
C LYS A 216 -16.12 -21.29 -4.89
N ALA A 217 -16.79 -20.40 -5.63
CA ALA A 217 -16.76 -20.39 -7.09
C ALA A 217 -15.49 -19.73 -7.66
N ARG A 218 -14.64 -19.15 -6.80
CA ARG A 218 -13.43 -18.41 -7.18
C ARG A 218 -13.73 -17.29 -8.18
N GLU A 219 -14.84 -16.60 -7.97
CA GLU A 219 -15.34 -15.54 -8.85
C GLU A 219 -14.39 -14.34 -8.82
N THR A 220 -13.93 -13.94 -10.00
CA THR A 220 -13.08 -12.75 -10.18
C THR A 220 -13.87 -11.58 -10.76
N ARG A 221 -15.02 -11.85 -11.38
CA ARG A 221 -15.93 -10.84 -11.89
C ARG A 221 -16.97 -10.50 -10.82
N MET A 222 -16.99 -9.25 -10.40
CA MET A 222 -17.89 -8.79 -9.34
C MET A 222 -19.23 -8.33 -9.92
N PRO A 223 -20.37 -8.89 -9.43
CA PRO A 223 -21.69 -8.51 -9.91
C PRO A 223 -22.15 -7.14 -9.41
N ARG A 224 -21.49 -6.62 -8.36
CA ARG A 224 -21.76 -5.32 -7.74
C ARG A 224 -20.51 -4.44 -7.85
N GLY A 225 -20.73 -3.13 -7.82
CA GLY A 225 -19.65 -2.16 -7.73
C GLY A 225 -18.90 -2.21 -6.40
N PRO A 226 -17.76 -1.50 -6.31
CA PRO A 226 -17.01 -1.37 -5.06
C PRO A 226 -17.83 -0.70 -3.97
N GLU A 227 -17.70 -1.18 -2.73
CA GLU A 227 -18.39 -0.62 -1.57
C GLU A 227 -17.57 0.48 -0.87
N THR A 228 -16.25 0.50 -1.06
CA THR A 228 -15.33 1.48 -0.47
C THR A 228 -14.56 2.20 -1.56
N ILE A 229 -14.65 3.53 -1.60
CA ILE A 229 -13.99 4.33 -2.63
C ILE A 229 -13.02 5.30 -1.99
N ASN A 230 -11.74 5.23 -2.38
CA ASN A 230 -10.74 6.21 -1.95
C ASN A 230 -10.47 7.23 -3.03
N LEU A 231 -10.86 8.47 -2.79
CA LEU A 231 -10.64 9.56 -3.75
C LEU A 231 -9.29 10.20 -3.49
N SER A 232 -8.40 10.16 -4.47
CA SER A 232 -7.02 10.67 -4.41
C SER A 232 -6.63 11.44 -5.70
N TYR A 233 -7.61 11.88 -6.49
CA TYR A 233 -7.39 12.49 -7.79
C TYR A 233 -6.95 13.96 -7.72
N ASP A 234 -7.39 14.71 -6.72
CA ASP A 234 -7.02 16.12 -6.55
C ASP A 234 -5.93 16.27 -5.49
N ARG A 235 -4.76 16.74 -5.93
CA ARG A 235 -3.59 16.91 -5.06
C ARG A 235 -3.57 18.24 -4.31
N THR A 236 -4.55 19.14 -4.50
CA THR A 236 -4.57 20.50 -3.93
C THR A 236 -4.36 20.49 -2.42
N CYS A 237 -3.38 21.26 -1.93
CA CYS A 237 -3.06 21.35 -0.50
C CYS A 237 -2.39 22.68 -0.16
N ASN A 238 -2.69 23.20 1.02
CA ASN A 238 -2.09 24.41 1.60
C ASN A 238 -0.70 24.17 2.24
N LEU A 239 -0.27 22.90 2.35
CA LEU A 239 1.05 22.51 2.85
C LEU A 239 1.96 21.97 1.75
N SER A 240 3.26 21.88 2.05
CA SER A 240 4.29 21.31 1.16
C SER A 240 5.15 20.28 1.90
N CYS A 241 4.52 19.28 2.51
CA CYS A 241 5.20 18.24 3.28
C CYS A 241 6.20 17.47 2.37
N PRO A 242 7.50 17.36 2.74
CA PRO A 242 8.53 16.81 1.83
C PRO A 242 8.30 15.37 1.38
N SER A 243 7.66 14.54 2.22
CA SER A 243 7.28 13.17 1.89
C SER A 243 6.15 13.07 0.86
N CYS A 244 5.45 14.16 0.57
CA CYS A 244 4.27 14.20 -0.30
C CYS A 244 4.48 15.04 -1.56
N ARG A 245 5.25 16.14 -1.46
CA ARG A 245 5.48 17.10 -2.56
C ARG A 245 6.66 18.03 -2.29
N THR A 246 7.19 18.62 -3.36
CA THR A 246 8.28 19.61 -3.30
C THR A 246 7.79 21.03 -3.02
N GLU A 247 6.57 21.37 -3.45
CA GLU A 247 5.96 22.69 -3.28
C GLU A 247 4.46 22.63 -2.98
N ARG A 248 3.87 23.75 -2.56
CA ARG A 248 2.41 23.85 -2.40
C ARG A 248 1.75 23.73 -3.77
N TYR A 249 0.61 23.06 -3.82
CA TYR A 249 -0.10 22.84 -5.08
C TYR A 249 -1.56 23.29 -4.94
N ALA A 250 -2.01 24.07 -5.91
CA ALA A 250 -3.41 24.45 -6.08
C ALA A 250 -3.79 24.24 -7.54
N ALA A 251 -4.85 23.48 -7.77
CA ALA A 251 -5.36 23.24 -9.13
C ALA A 251 -5.75 24.56 -9.81
N ASP A 252 -5.22 24.78 -11.01
CA ASP A 252 -5.62 25.87 -11.91
C ASP A 252 -7.02 25.63 -12.50
N ASP A 253 -7.53 26.62 -13.22
CA ASP A 253 -8.92 26.58 -13.72
C ASP A 253 -9.18 25.36 -14.61
N ALA A 254 -8.28 25.08 -15.56
CA ALA A 254 -8.39 23.93 -16.45
C ALA A 254 -8.33 22.59 -15.70
N THR A 255 -7.48 22.47 -14.67
CA THR A 255 -7.40 21.25 -13.85
C THR A 255 -8.67 21.08 -13.01
N ARG A 256 -9.21 22.16 -12.47
CA ARG A 256 -10.47 22.10 -11.70
C ARG A 256 -11.65 21.72 -12.57
N ASP A 257 -11.75 22.22 -13.80
CA ASP A 257 -12.78 21.84 -14.76
C ASP A 257 -12.68 20.34 -15.11
N ARG A 258 -11.45 19.83 -15.26
CA ARG A 258 -11.19 18.41 -15.52
C ARG A 258 -11.56 17.53 -14.32
N TYR A 259 -11.28 17.97 -13.11
CA TYR A 259 -11.73 17.29 -11.88
C TYR A 259 -13.25 17.34 -11.70
N GLU A 260 -13.88 18.46 -12.03
CA GLU A 260 -15.35 18.56 -12.04
C GLU A 260 -15.95 17.58 -13.05
N ALA A 261 -15.41 17.52 -14.27
CA ALA A 261 -15.84 16.55 -15.26
C ALA A 261 -15.72 15.13 -14.70
N LEU A 262 -14.56 14.77 -14.10
CA LEU A 262 -14.35 13.47 -13.44
C LEU A 262 -15.38 13.17 -12.35
N GLN A 263 -15.70 14.17 -11.52
CA GLN A 263 -16.70 14.01 -10.49
C GLN A 263 -18.07 13.65 -11.08
N GLU A 264 -18.51 14.40 -12.09
CA GLU A 264 -19.84 14.26 -12.69
C GLU A 264 -19.98 12.95 -13.47
N HIS A 265 -19.00 12.57 -14.30
CA HIS A 265 -19.15 11.38 -15.16
C HIS A 265 -18.78 10.05 -14.49
N MET A 266 -17.92 10.07 -13.46
CA MET A 266 -17.37 8.84 -12.86
C MET A 266 -17.69 8.73 -11.37
N ILE A 267 -17.29 9.73 -10.56
CA ILE A 267 -17.31 9.59 -9.10
C ILE A 267 -18.73 9.61 -8.53
N LEU A 268 -19.57 10.57 -8.92
CA LEU A 268 -20.94 10.66 -8.41
C LEU A 268 -21.76 9.40 -8.75
N PRO A 269 -21.75 8.87 -10.00
CA PRO A 269 -22.39 7.59 -10.31
C PRO A 269 -21.82 6.41 -9.51
N LEU A 270 -20.49 6.33 -9.40
CA LEU A 270 -19.81 5.27 -8.66
C LEU A 270 -20.23 5.25 -7.17
N LEU A 271 -20.35 6.43 -6.56
CA LEU A 271 -20.69 6.56 -5.14
C LEU A 271 -22.14 6.21 -4.80
N LYS A 272 -23.06 6.11 -5.79
CA LYS A 272 -24.45 5.71 -5.55
C LYS A 272 -24.58 4.29 -4.97
N ASN A 273 -23.61 3.43 -5.24
CA ASN A 273 -23.57 2.04 -4.73
C ASN A 273 -22.52 1.83 -3.63
N ALA A 274 -21.81 2.89 -3.23
CA ALA A 274 -20.76 2.82 -2.23
C ALA A 274 -21.33 3.02 -0.82
N LYS A 275 -20.69 2.37 0.15
CA LYS A 275 -20.98 2.50 1.58
C LYS A 275 -20.01 3.45 2.27
N THR A 276 -18.77 3.52 1.79
CA THR A 276 -17.73 4.36 2.37
C THR A 276 -16.98 5.12 1.29
N VAL A 277 -16.76 6.42 1.50
CA VAL A 277 -15.86 7.24 0.70
C VAL A 277 -14.75 7.83 1.56
N TYR A 278 -13.50 7.73 1.10
CA TYR A 278 -12.37 8.46 1.70
C TYR A 278 -12.19 9.79 0.96
N ILE A 279 -12.24 10.88 1.73
CA ILE A 279 -12.03 12.26 1.27
C ILE A 279 -10.96 12.88 2.19
N THR A 280 -9.69 12.86 1.82
CA THR A 280 -9.10 12.38 0.57
C THR A 280 -7.81 11.63 0.85
N GLY A 281 -7.45 10.68 -0.02
CA GLY A 281 -6.14 10.01 0.03
C GLY A 281 -4.99 10.84 -0.53
N SER A 282 -5.27 12.01 -1.14
CA SER A 282 -4.27 12.95 -1.63
C SER A 282 -4.76 14.40 -1.54
N GLY A 283 -3.86 15.34 -1.29
CA GLY A 283 -4.24 16.74 -1.07
C GLY A 283 -4.84 16.98 0.33
N ASP A 284 -5.61 18.05 0.47
CA ASP A 284 -6.40 18.33 1.67
C ASP A 284 -7.84 18.71 1.26
N PRO A 285 -8.86 18.09 1.87
CA PRO A 285 -10.24 18.22 1.42
C PRO A 285 -10.81 19.62 1.65
N PHE A 286 -10.28 20.37 2.62
CA PHE A 286 -10.73 21.72 2.93
C PHE A 286 -9.99 22.79 2.11
N ALA A 287 -8.79 22.48 1.63
CA ALA A 287 -8.05 23.34 0.70
C ALA A 287 -8.65 23.29 -0.72
N SER A 288 -8.97 22.08 -1.20
CA SER A 288 -9.50 21.87 -2.55
C SER A 288 -10.89 22.49 -2.75
N LYS A 289 -11.09 23.21 -3.86
CA LYS A 289 -12.43 23.68 -4.26
C LYS A 289 -13.30 22.53 -4.77
N ASN A 290 -12.71 21.60 -5.51
CA ASN A 290 -13.39 20.43 -6.06
C ASN A 290 -13.89 19.49 -4.97
N PHE A 291 -13.08 19.19 -3.93
CA PHE A 291 -13.54 18.37 -2.81
C PHE A 291 -14.60 19.07 -1.96
N ARG A 292 -14.50 20.39 -1.74
CA ARG A 292 -15.54 21.13 -1.03
C ARG A 292 -16.90 21.04 -1.75
N ARG A 293 -16.92 21.29 -3.06
CA ARG A 293 -18.13 21.12 -3.88
C ARG A 293 -18.65 19.69 -3.85
N LEU A 294 -17.76 18.69 -3.97
CA LEU A 294 -18.16 17.28 -3.88
C LEU A 294 -18.81 16.97 -2.53
N MET A 295 -18.21 17.40 -1.42
CA MET A 295 -18.79 17.21 -0.08
C MET A 295 -20.17 17.86 0.05
N GLU A 296 -20.41 19.02 -0.55
CA GLU A 296 -21.73 19.67 -0.60
C GLU A 296 -22.77 18.85 -1.38
N GLN A 297 -22.37 18.18 -2.47
CA GLN A 297 -23.24 17.37 -3.32
C GLN A 297 -23.57 15.98 -2.73
N LEU A 298 -22.75 15.44 -1.83
CA LEU A 298 -22.94 14.11 -1.23
C LEU A 298 -23.98 14.13 -0.09
N THR A 299 -25.21 14.55 -0.39
CA THR A 299 -26.30 14.71 0.57
C THR A 299 -26.80 13.36 1.12
N LEU A 300 -27.51 13.39 2.27
CA LEU A 300 -28.12 12.18 2.84
C LEU A 300 -29.27 11.66 1.97
N GLU A 301 -30.01 12.55 1.30
CA GLU A 301 -31.11 12.18 0.41
C GLU A 301 -30.60 11.42 -0.82
N ASP A 302 -29.51 11.89 -1.41
CA ASP A 302 -28.94 11.30 -2.62
C ASP A 302 -28.07 10.06 -2.36
N TYR A 303 -27.45 9.97 -1.18
CA TYR A 303 -26.49 8.92 -0.83
C TYR A 303 -26.75 8.37 0.59
N PRO A 304 -27.92 7.76 0.84
CA PRO A 304 -28.38 7.44 2.19
C PRO A 304 -27.49 6.46 2.96
N GLU A 305 -26.80 5.55 2.26
CA GLU A 305 -25.90 4.56 2.87
C GLU A 305 -24.44 5.03 2.98
N LEU A 306 -24.10 6.16 2.35
CA LEU A 306 -22.71 6.61 2.25
C LEU A 306 -22.23 7.25 3.56
N LYS A 307 -21.11 6.72 4.06
CA LYS A 307 -20.33 7.21 5.20
C LYS A 307 -18.97 7.74 4.73
N PHE A 308 -18.37 8.63 5.52
CA PHE A 308 -17.14 9.34 5.18
C PHE A 308 -15.98 8.92 6.07
N ILE A 309 -14.84 8.63 5.45
CA ILE A 309 -13.53 8.74 6.10
C ILE A 309 -12.91 10.05 5.64
N VAL A 310 -12.82 11.02 6.54
CA VAL A 310 -12.25 12.33 6.22
C VAL A 310 -10.79 12.34 6.65
N MET A 311 -9.86 12.56 5.73
CA MET A 311 -8.44 12.70 6.05
C MET A 311 -7.96 14.11 5.70
N THR A 312 -7.35 14.79 6.66
CA THR A 312 -6.91 16.18 6.53
C THR A 312 -5.55 16.41 7.18
N ASN A 313 -4.83 17.43 6.71
CA ASN A 313 -3.64 17.93 7.39
C ASN A 313 -3.94 18.74 8.66
N GLY A 314 -5.21 18.98 8.98
CA GLY A 314 -5.67 19.63 10.21
C GLY A 314 -5.72 21.15 10.14
N MET A 315 -4.95 21.81 9.27
CA MET A 315 -4.78 23.28 9.31
C MET A 315 -6.04 24.08 9.00
N LEU A 316 -6.92 23.54 8.15
CA LEU A 316 -8.17 24.19 7.75
C LEU A 316 -9.40 23.59 8.46
N PHE A 317 -9.21 22.63 9.37
CA PHE A 317 -10.28 21.95 10.10
C PHE A 317 -10.79 22.79 11.28
N THR A 318 -11.34 23.96 10.97
CA THR A 318 -11.89 24.89 11.98
C THR A 318 -13.37 24.63 12.23
N PRO A 319 -13.95 25.08 13.37
CA PRO A 319 -15.39 24.99 13.62
C PRO A 319 -16.23 25.63 12.50
N ARG A 320 -15.78 26.76 11.96
CA ARG A 320 -16.44 27.42 10.82
C ARG A 320 -16.41 26.56 9.57
N GLN A 321 -15.28 25.92 9.29
CA GLN A 321 -15.15 25.05 8.12
C GLN A 321 -16.05 23.82 8.26
N TRP A 322 -16.06 23.17 9.42
CA TRP A 322 -16.93 22.03 9.70
C TRP A 322 -18.42 22.37 9.55
N ALA A 323 -18.84 23.53 10.06
CA ALA A 323 -20.23 23.99 9.95
C ALA A 323 -20.68 24.23 8.49
N ALA A 324 -19.74 24.46 7.56
CA ALA A 324 -20.06 24.66 6.14
C ALA A 324 -20.43 23.36 5.40
N PHE A 325 -20.16 22.18 5.98
CA PHE A 325 -20.44 20.88 5.34
C PHE A 325 -21.40 20.02 6.19
N PRO A 326 -22.68 20.42 6.33
CA PRO A 326 -23.65 19.66 7.11
C PRO A 326 -23.90 18.25 6.56
N SER A 327 -23.58 18.00 5.28
CA SER A 327 -23.66 16.67 4.64
C SER A 327 -22.76 15.61 5.30
N LEU A 328 -21.71 16.04 6.00
CA LEU A 328 -20.78 15.16 6.73
C LEU A 328 -21.29 14.79 8.12
N HIS A 329 -22.12 15.64 8.74
CA HIS A 329 -22.46 15.52 10.16
C HIS A 329 -23.22 14.21 10.41
N ASN A 330 -22.82 13.45 11.44
CA ASN A 330 -23.35 12.11 11.76
C ASN A 330 -23.10 11.02 10.68
N ARG A 331 -22.29 11.34 9.67
CA ARG A 331 -21.92 10.41 8.59
C ARG A 331 -20.42 10.20 8.47
N VAL A 332 -19.60 10.87 9.28
CA VAL A 332 -18.16 10.60 9.36
C VAL A 332 -17.91 9.39 10.25
N GLN A 333 -17.58 8.26 9.61
CA GLN A 333 -17.21 7.04 10.32
C GLN A 333 -15.79 7.12 10.92
N SER A 334 -14.91 7.94 10.35
CA SER A 334 -13.56 8.18 10.88
C SER A 334 -13.03 9.53 10.40
N LEU A 335 -12.63 10.39 11.34
CA LEU A 335 -11.86 11.59 11.07
C LEU A 335 -10.39 11.29 11.32
N ARG A 336 -9.54 11.51 10.32
CA ARG A 336 -8.11 11.25 10.37
C ARG A 336 -7.33 12.55 10.20
N ILE A 337 -6.54 12.90 11.21
CA ILE A 337 -5.71 14.10 11.19
C ILE A 337 -4.24 13.68 11.15
N SER A 338 -3.52 14.13 10.13
CA SER A 338 -2.10 13.80 9.98
C SER A 338 -1.22 14.75 10.77
N VAL A 339 -0.51 14.21 11.78
CA VAL A 339 0.29 14.98 12.74
C VAL A 339 1.80 14.80 12.54
N ASP A 340 2.28 13.59 12.24
CA ASP A 340 3.70 13.24 12.02
C ASP A 340 4.72 13.69 13.10
N ALA A 341 4.30 14.24 14.24
CA ALA A 341 5.16 14.62 15.38
C ALA A 341 4.30 14.92 16.62
N ALA A 342 4.90 14.80 17.81
CA ALA A 342 4.31 15.23 19.08
C ALA A 342 4.71 16.66 19.47
N THR A 343 5.73 17.23 18.80
CA THR A 343 6.25 18.57 19.10
C THR A 343 6.11 19.54 17.92
N GLY A 344 5.93 20.83 18.23
CA GLY A 344 5.82 21.88 17.21
C GLY A 344 7.00 21.98 16.25
N PRO A 345 8.27 22.02 16.73
CA PRO A 345 9.42 22.11 15.83
C PRO A 345 9.51 20.94 14.84
N THR A 346 9.31 19.70 15.28
CA THR A 346 9.34 18.52 14.40
C THR A 346 8.13 18.50 13.46
N HIS A 347 6.94 18.85 13.96
CA HIS A 347 5.73 18.96 13.15
C HIS A 347 5.90 19.96 12.01
N GLU A 348 6.38 21.17 12.29
CA GLU A 348 6.52 22.23 11.30
C GLU A 348 7.66 21.97 10.30
N LEU A 349 8.70 21.24 10.74
CA LEU A 349 9.75 20.73 9.86
C LEU A 349 9.19 19.75 8.81
N LEU A 350 8.38 18.79 9.25
CA LEU A 350 7.84 17.72 8.41
C LEU A 350 6.60 18.16 7.61
N ARG A 351 5.78 19.04 8.18
CA ARG A 351 4.55 19.56 7.59
C ARG A 351 4.71 21.04 7.23
N ARG A 352 5.63 21.33 6.31
CA ARG A 352 6.01 22.69 5.91
C ARG A 352 4.79 23.56 5.59
N GLY A 353 4.64 24.65 6.37
CA GLY A 353 3.52 25.59 6.30
C GLY A 353 2.45 25.38 7.37
N ALA A 354 2.52 24.31 8.16
CA ALA A 354 1.68 24.12 9.34
C ALA A 354 2.08 25.08 10.46
N ARG A 355 1.19 25.24 11.44
CA ARG A 355 1.45 25.98 12.69
C ARG A 355 0.99 25.14 13.85
N TRP A 356 1.88 24.85 14.78
CA TRP A 356 1.59 23.91 15.86
C TRP A 356 0.42 24.35 16.75
N GLU A 357 0.34 25.63 17.08
CA GLU A 357 -0.77 26.17 17.91
C GLU A 357 -2.14 25.94 17.24
N THR A 358 -2.24 26.25 15.94
CA THR A 358 -3.47 25.99 15.17
C THR A 358 -3.78 24.50 15.08
N MET A 359 -2.76 23.65 15.00
CA MET A 359 -2.94 22.20 14.99
C MET A 359 -3.54 21.71 16.30
N LEU A 360 -3.03 22.17 17.46
CA LEU A 360 -3.57 21.84 18.78
C LEU A 360 -5.03 22.29 18.93
N GLU A 361 -5.37 23.51 18.49
CA GLU A 361 -6.74 24.02 18.50
C GLU A 361 -7.69 23.13 17.68
N ASN A 362 -7.29 22.78 16.45
CA ASN A 362 -8.13 21.99 15.55
C ASN A 362 -8.23 20.51 15.98
N MET A 363 -7.18 19.92 16.57
CA MET A 363 -7.24 18.58 17.17
C MET A 363 -8.13 18.56 18.41
N THR A 364 -8.06 19.59 19.26
CA THR A 364 -8.95 19.73 20.42
C THR A 364 -10.41 19.80 19.97
N PHE A 365 -10.69 20.58 18.92
CA PHE A 365 -12.02 20.64 18.32
C PHE A 365 -12.48 19.29 17.72
N ALA A 366 -11.60 18.54 17.07
CA ALA A 366 -11.92 17.18 16.62
C ALA A 366 -12.31 16.26 17.80
N GLY A 367 -11.61 16.38 18.93
CA GLY A 367 -11.95 15.70 20.18
C GLY A 367 -13.36 16.06 20.69
N THR A 368 -13.77 17.32 20.62
CA THR A 368 -15.13 17.72 21.02
C THR A 368 -16.20 17.10 20.11
N LEU A 369 -15.98 17.07 18.80
CA LEU A 369 -16.90 16.42 17.85
C LEU A 369 -17.08 14.92 18.16
N LYS A 370 -15.98 14.24 18.54
CA LYS A 370 -16.02 12.83 18.94
C LYS A 370 -16.79 12.64 20.23
N ALA A 371 -16.55 13.48 21.24
CA ALA A 371 -17.24 13.43 22.53
C ALA A 371 -18.75 13.69 22.41
N GLU A 372 -19.15 14.56 21.46
CA GLU A 372 -20.56 14.86 21.16
C GLU A 372 -21.23 13.82 20.25
N GLY A 373 -20.49 12.82 19.76
CA GLY A 373 -21.01 11.78 18.88
C GLY A 373 -21.27 12.22 17.43
N LEU A 374 -20.74 13.38 17.01
CA LEU A 374 -20.87 13.89 15.64
C LEU A 374 -19.97 13.17 14.64
N ILE A 375 -18.93 12.50 15.13
CA ILE A 375 -18.04 11.59 14.39
C ILE A 375 -17.88 10.27 15.15
N GLU A 376 -17.81 9.15 14.42
CA GLU A 376 -17.78 7.80 15.02
C GLU A 376 -16.38 7.36 15.47
N ASP A 377 -15.31 7.86 14.86
CA ASP A 377 -13.91 7.58 15.20
C ASP A 377 -13.05 8.84 14.95
N TYR A 378 -12.02 9.03 15.77
CA TYR A 378 -11.03 10.09 15.61
C TYR A 378 -9.63 9.51 15.73
N MET A 379 -8.83 9.65 14.68
CA MET A 379 -7.51 9.04 14.55
C MET A 379 -6.45 10.08 14.23
N LEU A 380 -5.29 9.99 14.89
CA LEU A 380 -4.07 10.66 14.41
C LEU A 380 -3.31 9.73 13.47
N THR A 381 -2.79 10.27 12.36
CA THR A 381 -1.90 9.53 11.46
C THR A 381 -0.47 10.06 11.55
N PHE A 382 0.48 9.13 11.55
CA PHE A 382 1.89 9.39 11.76
C PHE A 382 2.75 8.62 10.76
N THR A 383 3.46 9.36 9.92
CA THR A 383 4.40 8.82 8.93
C THR A 383 5.79 8.72 9.57
N VAL A 384 6.20 7.51 9.93
CA VAL A 384 7.47 7.25 10.62
C VAL A 384 8.64 7.44 9.66
N GLN A 385 9.58 8.28 10.09
CA GLN A 385 10.84 8.58 9.40
C GLN A 385 11.90 9.05 10.41
N LYS A 386 13.13 9.25 9.92
CA LYS A 386 14.29 9.63 10.72
C LYS A 386 14.05 10.78 11.70
N GLU A 387 13.35 11.82 11.27
CA GLU A 387 13.13 13.00 12.11
C GLU A 387 12.23 12.76 13.32
N ASN A 388 11.32 11.77 13.27
CA ASN A 388 10.20 11.69 14.21
C ASN A 388 10.04 10.34 14.92
N TYR A 389 10.77 9.29 14.55
CA TYR A 389 10.54 7.96 15.15
C TYR A 389 10.73 7.93 16.68
N ARG A 390 11.54 8.85 17.23
CA ARG A 390 11.74 9.01 18.68
C ARG A 390 10.54 9.62 19.41
N GLU A 391 9.62 10.25 18.68
CA GLU A 391 8.39 10.85 19.22
C GLU A 391 7.17 9.91 19.10
N MET A 392 7.36 8.65 18.67
CA MET A 392 6.24 7.72 18.46
C MET A 392 5.45 7.48 19.75
N GLY A 393 6.13 7.27 20.88
CA GLY A 393 5.47 7.14 22.18
C GLY A 393 4.76 8.43 22.62
N ASP A 394 5.38 9.59 22.40
CA ASP A 394 4.82 10.90 22.79
C ASP A 394 3.55 11.23 22.00
N VAL A 395 3.45 10.80 20.74
CA VAL A 395 2.22 10.95 19.95
C VAL A 395 1.07 10.12 20.50
N VAL A 396 1.33 8.98 21.16
CA VAL A 396 0.28 8.20 21.84
C VAL A 396 -0.31 9.00 23.01
N ASP A 397 0.54 9.67 23.80
CA ASP A 397 0.10 10.53 24.89
C ASP A 397 -0.70 11.74 24.37
N LEU A 398 -0.20 12.39 23.31
CA LEU A 398 -0.91 13.49 22.64
C LEU A 398 -2.28 13.04 22.13
N ALA A 399 -2.38 11.86 21.51
CA ALA A 399 -3.64 11.33 21.02
C ALA A 399 -4.66 11.10 22.16
N ARG A 400 -4.20 10.64 23.32
CA ARG A 400 -5.06 10.52 24.51
C ARG A 400 -5.54 11.89 24.99
N GLU A 401 -4.67 12.89 25.03
CA GLU A 401 -5.01 14.26 25.41
C GLU A 401 -6.06 14.87 24.47
N MET A 402 -5.92 14.65 23.16
CA MET A 402 -6.83 15.15 22.14
C MET A 402 -8.15 14.36 22.01
N GLY A 403 -8.35 13.30 22.81
CA GLY A 403 -9.57 12.48 22.79
C GLY A 403 -9.67 11.55 21.58
N CYS A 404 -8.53 11.14 21.00
CA CYS A 404 -8.50 10.20 19.89
C CYS A 404 -8.88 8.78 20.32
N SER A 405 -9.42 8.04 19.36
CA SER A 405 -9.76 6.61 19.49
C SER A 405 -8.62 5.71 18.99
N SER A 406 -7.73 6.24 18.15
CA SER A 406 -6.56 5.51 17.65
C SER A 406 -5.42 6.41 17.16
N VAL A 407 -4.23 5.83 17.05
CA VAL A 407 -3.06 6.39 16.36
C VAL A 407 -2.57 5.39 15.34
N TYR A 408 -2.53 5.81 14.08
CA TYR A 408 -1.95 5.06 12.99
C TYR A 408 -0.48 5.41 12.82
N PHE A 409 0.40 4.42 12.83
CA PHE A 409 1.80 4.55 12.42
C PHE A 409 1.99 3.85 11.09
N GLY A 410 2.59 4.54 10.11
CA GLY A 410 2.94 3.94 8.82
C GLY A 410 4.33 4.33 8.38
N ARG A 411 4.98 3.47 7.59
CA ARG A 411 6.29 3.76 6.98
C ARG A 411 6.22 4.96 6.03
N VAL A 412 7.25 5.81 6.02
CA VAL A 412 7.43 6.75 4.92
C VAL A 412 7.57 6.01 3.60
N THR A 413 6.88 6.47 2.56
CA THR A 413 6.94 5.90 1.21
C THR A 413 7.54 6.94 0.26
N ASN A 414 8.43 6.52 -0.64
CA ASN A 414 8.94 7.41 -1.67
C ASN A 414 7.94 7.55 -2.83
N TRP A 415 7.23 8.67 -2.88
CA TRP A 415 6.30 9.02 -3.95
C TRP A 415 6.96 9.72 -5.14
N GLY A 416 8.28 9.55 -5.31
CA GLY A 416 9.09 10.26 -6.29
C GLY A 416 9.46 11.68 -5.86
N THR A 417 9.29 12.02 -4.57
CA THR A 417 9.65 13.32 -3.99
C THR A 417 11.03 13.32 -3.36
N PHE A 418 11.57 12.13 -3.07
CA PHE A 418 12.92 11.95 -2.58
C PHE A 418 13.77 11.29 -3.67
N SER A 419 15.02 11.74 -3.80
CA SER A 419 16.06 10.93 -4.44
C SER A 419 16.27 9.62 -3.67
N GLU A 420 16.93 8.65 -4.28
CA GLU A 420 17.26 7.38 -3.62
C GLU A 420 18.02 7.59 -2.31
N ALA A 421 19.06 8.44 -2.33
CA ALA A 421 19.86 8.73 -1.14
C ALA A 421 19.05 9.41 -0.04
N GLU A 422 18.16 10.35 -0.41
CA GLU A 422 17.26 10.98 0.56
C GLU A 422 16.29 9.98 1.16
N TYR A 423 15.67 9.11 0.35
CA TYR A 423 14.76 8.11 0.87
C TYR A 423 15.46 7.12 1.79
N GLN A 424 16.66 6.66 1.43
CA GLN A 424 17.49 5.83 2.29
C GLN A 424 17.77 6.51 3.64
N ASP A 425 18.08 7.80 3.67
CA ASP A 425 18.28 8.56 4.92
C ASP A 425 16.98 8.71 5.74
N LYS A 426 15.81 8.75 5.10
CA LYS A 426 14.52 8.91 5.81
C LYS A 426 13.97 7.60 6.36
N ALA A 427 14.16 6.50 5.64
CA ALA A 427 13.52 5.21 5.87
C ALA A 427 14.24 4.39 6.97
N VAL A 428 14.16 4.87 8.21
CA VAL A 428 14.83 4.26 9.39
C VAL A 428 14.51 2.78 9.64
N PHE A 429 13.38 2.30 9.13
CA PHE A 429 12.93 0.91 9.22
C PHE A 429 13.58 -0.02 8.17
N VAL A 430 14.41 0.50 7.27
CA VAL A 430 15.15 -0.31 6.29
C VAL A 430 16.41 -0.89 6.95
N PRO A 431 16.62 -2.22 6.90
CA PRO A 431 17.86 -2.84 7.34
C PRO A 431 19.08 -2.20 6.65
N GLY A 432 20.07 -1.76 7.45
CA GLY A 432 21.26 -1.06 6.96
C GLY A 432 21.22 0.47 7.13
N HIS A 433 20.08 1.05 7.54
CA HIS A 433 20.05 2.45 7.96
C HIS A 433 20.94 2.67 9.20
N PRO A 434 21.75 3.76 9.30
CA PRO A 434 22.64 3.99 10.45
C PRO A 434 21.93 4.09 11.81
N GLU A 435 20.64 4.45 11.81
CA GLU A 435 19.79 4.52 13.00
C GLU A 435 18.79 3.35 13.11
N TYR A 436 18.96 2.27 12.34
CA TYR A 436 18.03 1.13 12.35
C TYR A 436 17.85 0.54 13.76
N ASP A 437 18.95 0.27 14.47
CA ASP A 437 18.92 -0.30 15.82
C ASP A 437 18.26 0.66 16.83
N ALA A 438 18.52 1.97 16.70
CA ALA A 438 17.90 2.98 17.53
C ALA A 438 16.38 3.11 17.25
N PHE A 439 15.97 2.95 16.00
CA PHE A 439 14.57 2.87 15.62
C PHE A 439 13.90 1.62 16.22
N VAL A 440 14.54 0.46 16.08
CA VAL A 440 14.07 -0.78 16.70
C VAL A 440 13.88 -0.61 18.20
N GLU A 441 14.86 -0.04 18.90
CA GLU A 441 14.76 0.24 20.34
C GLU A 441 13.59 1.19 20.65
N ALA A 442 13.40 2.24 19.85
CA ALA A 442 12.28 3.17 20.04
C ALA A 442 10.90 2.50 19.89
N THR A 443 10.79 1.43 19.09
CA THR A 443 9.53 0.65 18.98
C THR A 443 9.21 -0.21 20.20
N LEU A 444 10.14 -0.33 21.15
CA LEU A 444 9.94 -0.99 22.44
C LEU A 444 9.31 -0.07 23.50
N ASP A 445 9.07 1.20 23.19
CA ASP A 445 8.38 2.12 24.10
C ASP A 445 7.05 1.49 24.58
N PRO A 446 6.82 1.35 25.89
CA PRO A 446 5.62 0.72 26.44
C PRO A 446 4.31 1.35 25.96
N ARG A 447 4.31 2.66 25.66
CA ARG A 447 3.15 3.38 25.13
C ARG A 447 2.71 2.84 23.77
N LEU A 448 3.60 2.23 23.00
CA LEU A 448 3.25 1.62 21.71
C LEU A 448 2.51 0.29 21.84
N ARG A 449 2.39 -0.26 23.06
CA ARG A 449 1.57 -1.45 23.33
C ARG A 449 0.11 -1.12 23.62
N ASP A 450 -0.21 0.16 23.77
CA ASP A 450 -1.57 0.65 24.02
C ASP A 450 -2.57 0.12 22.97
N PRO A 451 -3.81 -0.24 23.36
CA PRO A 451 -4.87 -0.57 22.42
C PRO A 451 -5.19 0.53 21.41
N LEU A 452 -4.86 1.79 21.72
CA LEU A 452 -5.01 2.94 20.84
C LEU A 452 -4.06 2.86 19.62
N VAL A 453 -2.98 2.08 19.69
CA VAL A 453 -1.98 1.98 18.63
C VAL A 453 -2.39 1.02 17.52
N TRP A 454 -2.54 1.56 16.32
CA TRP A 454 -2.63 0.84 15.06
C TRP A 454 -1.28 0.91 14.31
N PRO A 455 -0.47 -0.16 14.35
CA PRO A 455 0.89 -0.15 13.81
C PRO A 455 1.00 -0.30 12.28
N SER A 456 -0.11 -0.57 11.58
CA SER A 456 -0.14 -0.75 10.12
C SER A 456 0.94 -1.67 9.55
N ASP A 457 1.83 -1.16 8.70
CA ASP A 457 2.98 -1.84 8.10
C ASP A 457 4.23 -1.84 9.01
N LEU A 458 4.11 -1.33 10.23
CA LEU A 458 5.12 -1.42 11.30
C LEU A 458 4.78 -2.48 12.36
N ASP A 459 3.78 -3.34 12.09
CA ASP A 459 3.33 -4.40 13.00
C ASP A 459 4.51 -5.30 13.44
N GLU A 460 5.41 -5.65 12.51
CA GLU A 460 6.62 -6.45 12.80
C GLU A 460 7.66 -5.80 13.72
N PHE A 461 7.55 -4.50 13.96
CA PHE A 461 8.41 -3.79 14.90
C PHE A 461 7.68 -3.54 16.23
N ILE A 462 6.44 -3.04 16.15
CA ILE A 462 5.65 -2.63 17.31
C ILE A 462 5.02 -3.82 18.05
N ARG A 463 4.69 -4.92 17.37
CA ARG A 463 4.04 -6.09 17.98
C ARG A 463 4.94 -7.32 18.04
N ALA A 464 6.22 -7.18 17.68
CA ALA A 464 7.17 -8.27 17.84
C ALA A 464 7.29 -8.67 19.32
N GLU A 465 7.13 -9.96 19.59
CA GLU A 465 7.55 -10.58 20.85
C GLU A 465 9.08 -10.60 20.82
N ARG A 466 9.73 -9.71 21.57
CA ARG A 466 11.19 -9.60 21.67
C ARG A 466 11.65 -9.70 23.11
#